data_AF-A0A087D6Y6-F1
#
_entry.id   AF-A0A087D6Y6-F1
#
_cell.length_a   1.000
_cell.length_b   1.000
_cell.length_c   1.000
_cell.angle_alpha   90.00
_cell.angle_beta   90.00
_cell.angle_gamma   90.00
#
_symmetry.space_group_name_H-M   'P 1'
#
loop_
_entity.id
_entity.type
_entity.pdbx_description
1 polymer ?
#
loop_
_entity_poly.entity_id
_entity_poly.type
_entity_poly.pdbx_seq_one_letter_code
_entity_poly.pdbx_strand_id
1 'polypeptide(L)'
;MTQYRITVTMAKDTDATDAGAWQMSLAWRKSITLDPTATAEEAELRNQAWEGMDAQENPANIWKQVDAIRHREQRRLRTQVKQLIDLLNAPAPALDPNGYRLWDRIMTLSNRQCWQWELASPHSSCLTGIMQAAGIDDWPPEQSIPDITNPIITINLAIND
;
A
#
# COMPACT_ATOMS: atom_id res chain seq x y z
N MET A 1 3.51 -16.47 -7.55
CA MET A 1 2.32 -15.74 -7.02
C MET A 1 2.61 -14.26 -7.20
N THR A 2 1.64 -13.49 -7.66
CA THR A 2 1.88 -12.07 -7.94
C THR A 2 1.99 -11.31 -6.63
N GLN A 3 3.15 -10.69 -6.39
CA GLN A 3 3.37 -9.80 -5.28
C GLN A 3 3.15 -8.36 -5.74
N TYR A 4 2.72 -7.51 -4.81
CA TYR A 4 2.59 -6.08 -5.07
C TYR A 4 3.46 -5.30 -4.10
N ARG A 5 3.99 -4.17 -4.54
CA ARG A 5 4.70 -3.25 -3.66
C ARG A 5 4.07 -1.88 -3.74
N ILE A 6 3.67 -1.36 -2.58
CA ILE A 6 3.18 0.01 -2.46
C ILE A 6 4.29 0.84 -1.87
N THR A 7 4.72 1.86 -2.60
CA THR A 7 5.68 2.85 -2.13
C THR A 7 5.01 4.21 -2.12
N VAL A 8 4.98 4.84 -0.96
CA VAL A 8 4.46 6.19 -0.81
C VAL A 8 5.60 7.14 -0.50
N THR A 9 5.65 8.25 -1.22
CA THR A 9 6.52 9.38 -0.91
C THR A 9 5.63 10.58 -0.61
N MET A 10 5.85 11.26 0.51
CA MET A 10 5.20 12.53 0.83
C MET A 10 6.28 13.59 0.84
N ALA A 11 6.12 14.63 0.04
CA ALA A 11 7.08 15.71 -0.08
C ALA A 11 6.41 17.06 0.10
N LYS A 12 7.17 18.00 0.67
CA LYS A 12 6.84 19.41 0.67
C LYS A 12 8.11 20.23 0.50
N ASP A 13 8.04 21.16 -0.43
CA ASP A 13 9.12 22.10 -0.71
C ASP A 13 8.89 23.39 0.09
N THR A 14 9.97 24.08 0.46
CA THR A 14 9.89 25.38 1.12
C THR A 14 9.58 26.45 0.08
N ASP A 15 8.65 27.37 0.35
CA ASP A 15 8.38 28.46 -0.60
C ASP A 15 9.57 29.44 -0.76
N ALA A 16 10.51 29.44 0.19
CA ALA A 16 11.71 30.25 0.14
C ALA A 16 12.77 29.63 -0.78
N THR A 17 13.31 30.46 -1.67
CA THR A 17 14.49 30.19 -2.47
C THR A 17 15.67 30.98 -1.92
N ASP A 18 16.86 30.39 -1.89
CA ASP A 18 18.07 31.11 -1.51
C ASP A 18 18.52 32.10 -2.61
N ALA A 19 19.61 32.83 -2.36
CA ALA A 19 20.17 33.80 -3.32
C ALA A 19 20.67 33.15 -4.63
N GLY A 20 20.88 31.84 -4.65
CA GLY A 20 21.22 31.04 -5.83
C GLY A 20 20.00 30.38 -6.49
N ALA A 21 18.78 30.70 -6.04
CA ALA A 21 17.52 30.08 -6.48
C ALA A 21 17.41 28.58 -6.15
N TRP A 22 18.07 28.11 -5.10
CA TRP A 22 17.86 26.75 -4.56
C TRP A 22 16.68 26.70 -3.60
N GLN A 23 15.86 25.68 -3.77
CA GLN A 23 14.72 25.37 -2.91
C GLN A 23 15.05 24.14 -2.06
N MET A 24 14.70 24.16 -0.78
CA MET A 24 14.85 23.00 0.09
C MET A 24 13.55 22.20 0.14
N SER A 25 13.66 20.88 0.23
CA SER A 25 12.51 20.00 0.38
C SER A 25 12.75 18.93 1.43
N LEU A 26 11.66 18.53 2.08
CA LEU A 26 11.66 17.37 2.97
C LEU A 26 10.71 16.32 2.39
N ALA A 27 11.21 15.09 2.27
CA ALA A 27 10.46 13.97 1.75
C ALA A 27 10.54 12.77 2.68
N TRP A 28 9.40 12.16 2.95
CA TRP A 28 9.29 10.91 3.69
C TRP A 28 8.87 9.81 2.73
N ARG A 29 9.50 8.65 2.84
CA ARG A 29 9.20 7.50 1.99
C ARG A 29 8.93 6.26 2.83
N LYS A 30 7.85 5.56 2.52
CA LYS A 30 7.53 4.25 3.07
C LYS A 30 7.26 3.29 1.94
N SER A 31 7.76 2.06 2.06
CA SER A 31 7.46 0.97 1.13
C SER A 31 7.01 -0.25 1.91
N ILE A 32 5.94 -0.90 1.43
CA ILE A 32 5.45 -2.19 1.94
C ILE A 32 5.31 -3.17 0.79
N THR A 33 5.66 -4.42 1.04
CA THR A 33 5.43 -5.53 0.11
C THR A 33 4.19 -6.29 0.56
N LEU A 34 3.23 -6.40 -0.33
CA LEU A 34 2.03 -7.20 -0.18
C LEU A 34 2.32 -8.59 -0.74
N ASP A 35 2.70 -9.50 0.15
CA ASP A 35 3.06 -10.88 -0.17
C ASP A 35 2.01 -11.86 0.37
N PRO A 36 1.32 -12.62 -0.49
CA PRO A 36 0.32 -13.59 -0.05
C PRO A 36 0.91 -14.76 0.77
N THR A 37 2.23 -14.93 0.75
CA THR A 37 2.94 -15.97 1.51
C THR A 37 3.47 -15.50 2.86
N ALA A 38 3.47 -14.19 3.14
CA ALA A 38 4.07 -13.64 4.36
C ALA A 38 3.10 -13.54 5.55
N THR A 39 2.01 -14.31 5.54
CA THR A 39 1.04 -14.27 6.65
C THR A 39 1.52 -15.10 7.84
N ALA A 40 1.23 -14.64 9.06
CA ALA A 40 1.55 -15.37 10.28
C ALA A 40 0.90 -16.76 10.31
N GLU A 41 -0.34 -16.85 9.82
CA GLU A 41 -1.10 -18.11 9.68
C GLU A 41 -0.38 -19.11 8.76
N GLU A 42 0.14 -18.65 7.60
CA GLU A 42 0.93 -19.49 6.69
C GLU A 42 2.25 -19.94 7.32
N ALA A 43 2.96 -19.02 7.98
CA ALA A 43 4.23 -19.31 8.63
C ALA A 43 4.07 -20.35 9.75
N GLU A 44 3.01 -20.23 10.56
CA GLU A 44 2.70 -21.16 11.64
C GLU A 44 2.36 -22.55 11.10
N LEU A 45 1.46 -22.66 10.12
CA LEU A 45 1.12 -23.94 9.50
C LEU A 45 2.30 -24.58 8.78
N ARG A 46 3.16 -23.77 8.17
CA ARG A 46 4.40 -24.26 7.55
C ARG A 46 5.34 -24.82 8.61
N ASN A 47 5.51 -24.14 9.75
CA ASN A 47 6.33 -24.64 10.85
C ASN A 47 5.76 -25.96 11.42
N GLN A 48 4.44 -26.03 11.62
CA GLN A 48 3.76 -27.27 12.03
C GLN A 48 3.94 -28.40 11.01
N ALA A 49 3.91 -28.10 9.70
CA ALA A 49 4.15 -29.10 8.67
C ALA A 49 5.57 -29.67 8.75
N TRP A 50 6.57 -28.84 9.06
CA TRP A 50 7.96 -29.28 9.23
C TRP A 50 8.12 -30.13 10.50
N GLU A 51 7.56 -29.69 11.63
CA GLU A 51 7.59 -30.46 12.89
C GLU A 51 6.83 -31.79 12.76
N GLY A 52 5.69 -31.80 12.07
CA GLY A 52 4.87 -32.97 11.79
C GLY A 52 5.39 -33.86 10.66
N MET A 53 6.51 -33.54 10.02
CA MET A 53 7.24 -34.49 9.15
C MET A 53 8.13 -35.44 9.98
N ASP A 54 8.57 -35.00 11.16
CA ASP A 54 9.34 -35.83 12.11
C ASP A 54 8.44 -36.76 12.93
N ALA A 55 7.18 -36.37 13.15
CA ALA A 55 6.13 -37.25 13.63
C ALA A 55 5.45 -37.95 12.44
N GLN A 56 5.04 -39.21 12.54
CA GLN A 56 4.35 -39.95 11.46
C GLN A 56 2.91 -39.47 11.16
N GLU A 57 2.66 -38.15 11.19
CA GLU A 57 1.43 -37.51 10.75
C GLU A 57 1.42 -37.31 9.22
N ASN A 58 0.27 -36.98 8.63
CA ASN A 58 0.12 -36.84 7.17
C ASN A 58 0.35 -35.39 6.72
N PRO A 59 1.58 -34.99 6.32
CA PRO A 59 1.90 -33.60 5.98
C PRO A 59 1.13 -33.07 4.77
N ALA A 60 0.56 -33.95 3.93
CA ALA A 60 -0.17 -33.54 2.73
C ALA A 60 -1.44 -32.74 3.04
N ASN A 61 -2.06 -32.97 4.20
CA ASN A 61 -3.23 -32.18 4.61
C ASN A 61 -2.85 -30.76 5.04
N ILE A 62 -1.70 -30.59 5.70
CA ILE A 62 -1.21 -29.28 6.14
C ILE A 62 -0.79 -28.44 4.92
N TRP A 63 -0.10 -29.04 3.94
CA TRP A 63 0.24 -28.36 2.69
C TRP A 63 -0.98 -27.89 1.90
N LYS A 64 -2.08 -28.67 1.89
CA LYS A 64 -3.35 -28.23 1.29
C LYS A 64 -3.94 -27.02 2.00
N GLN A 65 -3.80 -26.91 3.33
CA GLN A 65 -4.26 -25.76 4.09
C GLN A 65 -3.40 -24.52 3.79
N VAL A 66 -2.08 -24.69 3.73
CA VAL A 66 -1.13 -23.64 3.32
C VAL A 66 -1.50 -23.08 1.95
N ASP A 67 -1.75 -23.94 0.96
CA ASP A 67 -2.14 -23.50 -0.38
C ASP A 67 -3.50 -22.80 -0.39
N ALA A 68 -4.47 -23.27 0.40
CA ALA A 68 -5.76 -22.61 0.54
C ALA A 68 -5.63 -21.18 1.10
N ILE A 69 -4.78 -20.98 2.11
CA ILE A 69 -4.48 -19.66 2.68
C ILE A 69 -3.83 -18.76 1.64
N ARG A 70 -2.77 -19.23 0.98
CA ARG A 70 -2.09 -18.44 -0.05
C ARG A 70 -3.04 -18.02 -1.17
N HIS A 71 -3.95 -18.89 -1.59
CA HIS A 71 -4.98 -18.55 -2.58
C HIS A 71 -6.00 -17.52 -2.06
N ARG A 72 -6.42 -17.62 -0.79
CA ARG A 72 -7.30 -16.63 -0.15
C ARG A 72 -6.63 -15.26 -0.13
N GLU A 73 -5.39 -15.19 0.34
CA GLU A 73 -4.62 -13.95 0.45
C GLU A 73 -4.33 -13.34 -0.92
N GLN A 74 -3.98 -14.15 -1.92
CA GLN A 74 -3.80 -13.66 -3.29
C GLN A 74 -5.07 -13.00 -3.84
N ARG A 75 -6.27 -13.54 -3.52
CA ARG A 75 -7.55 -12.93 -3.92
C ARG A 75 -7.81 -11.63 -3.16
N ARG A 76 -7.53 -11.59 -1.85
CA ARG A 76 -7.63 -10.38 -1.02
C ARG A 76 -6.77 -9.26 -1.61
N LEU A 77 -5.48 -9.53 -1.82
CA LEU A 77 -4.53 -8.55 -2.36
C LEU A 77 -4.93 -8.05 -3.76
N ARG A 78 -5.36 -8.94 -4.65
CA ARG A 78 -5.87 -8.53 -5.98
C ARG A 78 -7.08 -7.61 -5.88
N THR A 79 -7.95 -7.85 -4.91
CA THR A 79 -9.15 -7.04 -4.68
C THR A 79 -8.78 -5.66 -4.17
N GLN A 80 -7.91 -5.57 -3.15
CA GLN A 80 -7.40 -4.31 -2.61
C GLN A 80 -6.66 -3.48 -3.66
N VAL A 81 -5.80 -4.11 -4.45
CA VAL A 81 -5.08 -3.46 -5.55
C VAL A 81 -6.06 -2.90 -6.58
N LYS A 82 -7.06 -3.69 -6.98
CA LYS A 82 -8.10 -3.22 -7.90
C LYS A 82 -8.89 -2.04 -7.30
N GLN A 83 -9.25 -2.11 -6.03
CA GLN A 83 -9.96 -1.03 -5.33
C GLN A 83 -9.12 0.25 -5.28
N LEU A 84 -7.82 0.15 -4.99
CA LEU A 84 -6.92 1.31 -5.01
C LEU A 84 -6.84 1.95 -6.40
N ILE A 85 -6.68 1.14 -7.44
CA ILE A 85 -6.65 1.61 -8.83
C ILE A 85 -7.97 2.29 -9.20
N ASP A 86 -9.10 1.64 -8.91
CA ASP A 86 -10.44 2.16 -9.23
C ASP A 86 -10.72 3.47 -8.46
N LEU A 87 -10.30 3.55 -7.19
CA LEU A 87 -10.44 4.73 -6.32
C LEU A 87 -9.64 5.92 -6.86
N LEU A 88 -8.35 5.71 -7.18
CA LEU A 88 -7.45 6.79 -7.60
C LEU A 88 -7.69 7.23 -9.05
N ASN A 89 -8.28 6.37 -9.88
CA ASN A 89 -8.65 6.71 -11.26
C ASN A 89 -10.12 7.16 -11.38
N ALA A 90 -10.84 7.30 -10.27
CA ALA A 90 -12.21 7.79 -10.27
C ALA A 90 -12.28 9.24 -10.82
N PRO A 91 -13.41 9.63 -11.45
CA PRO A 91 -13.55 10.97 -12.04
C PRO A 91 -13.59 12.09 -11.01
N ALA A 92 -13.82 11.78 -9.73
CA ALA A 92 -13.88 12.73 -8.64
C ALA A 92 -13.06 12.23 -7.45
N PRO A 93 -12.48 13.15 -6.64
CA PRO A 93 -11.77 12.77 -5.44
C PRO A 93 -12.67 12.03 -4.44
N ALA A 94 -12.09 11.04 -3.75
CA ALA A 94 -12.76 10.42 -2.63
C ALA A 94 -12.88 11.41 -1.46
N LEU A 95 -13.91 11.19 -0.63
CA LEU A 95 -14.22 12.03 0.51
C LEU A 95 -13.89 11.28 1.82
N ASP A 96 -13.44 12.02 2.82
CA ASP A 96 -13.34 11.54 4.19
C ASP A 96 -14.74 11.39 4.83
N PRO A 97 -14.85 10.83 6.05
CA PRO A 97 -16.13 10.69 6.75
C PRO A 97 -16.87 12.02 7.01
N ASN A 98 -16.18 13.15 6.97
CA ASN A 98 -16.74 14.49 7.17
C ASN A 98 -17.13 15.17 5.83
N GLY A 99 -16.91 14.52 4.69
CA GLY A 99 -17.21 15.03 3.36
C GLY A 99 -16.11 15.91 2.75
N TYR A 100 -14.93 16.00 3.36
CA TYR A 100 -13.78 16.71 2.79
C TYR A 100 -13.05 15.82 1.78
N ARG A 101 -12.53 16.44 0.73
CA ARG A 101 -11.77 15.73 -0.29
C ARG A 101 -10.44 15.25 0.26
N LEU A 102 -10.09 14.00 -0.05
CA LEU A 102 -8.78 13.43 0.28
C LEU A 102 -7.66 13.97 -0.63
N TRP A 103 -8.00 14.49 -1.81
CA TRP A 103 -7.07 15.20 -2.68
C TRP A 103 -7.80 16.24 -3.54
N ASP A 104 -7.09 17.28 -3.95
CA ASP A 104 -7.62 18.32 -4.83
C ASP A 104 -7.36 18.01 -6.30
N ARG A 105 -6.16 17.52 -6.61
CA ARG A 105 -5.70 17.18 -7.95
C ARG A 105 -4.91 15.89 -7.93
N ILE A 106 -5.00 15.14 -9.02
CA ILE A 106 -4.26 13.90 -9.20
C ILE A 106 -3.69 13.82 -10.61
N MET A 107 -2.42 13.43 -10.72
CA MET A 107 -1.79 13.02 -11.97
C MET A 107 -1.58 11.51 -11.92
N THR A 108 -1.84 10.83 -13.04
CA THR A 108 -1.68 9.37 -13.14
C THR A 108 -0.72 9.01 -14.25
N LEU A 109 0.21 8.10 -13.97
CA LEU A 109 1.11 7.47 -14.93
C LEU A 109 1.04 5.96 -14.73
N SER A 110 1.04 5.18 -15.82
CA SER A 110 1.00 3.73 -15.72
C SER A 110 1.71 3.04 -16.88
N ASN A 111 2.29 1.89 -16.61
CA ASN A 111 2.75 0.94 -17.61
C ASN A 111 2.34 -0.49 -17.18
N ARG A 112 2.91 -1.51 -17.83
CA ARG A 112 2.56 -2.92 -17.52
C ARG A 112 3.03 -3.39 -16.13
N GLN A 113 4.01 -2.73 -15.53
CA GLN A 113 4.65 -3.14 -14.28
C GLN A 113 4.30 -2.24 -13.10
N CYS A 114 3.83 -1.01 -13.34
CA CYS A 114 3.47 -0.10 -12.26
C CYS A 114 2.39 0.92 -12.62
N TRP A 115 1.74 1.40 -11.57
CA TRP A 115 0.95 2.62 -11.55
C TRP A 115 1.62 3.62 -10.60
N GLN A 116 1.56 4.89 -10.95
CA GLN A 116 1.99 5.99 -10.11
C GLN A 116 0.93 7.08 -10.12
N TRP A 117 0.55 7.52 -8.94
CA TRP A 117 -0.31 8.66 -8.72
C TRP A 117 0.43 9.73 -7.95
N GLU A 118 0.24 10.99 -8.34
CA GLU A 118 0.72 12.15 -7.62
C GLU A 118 -0.46 13.01 -7.21
N LEU A 119 -0.67 13.17 -5.91
CA LEU A 119 -1.84 13.79 -5.31
C LEU A 119 -1.46 15.08 -4.58
N ALA A 120 -2.08 16.19 -4.96
CA ALA A 120 -2.08 17.40 -4.14
C ALA A 120 -3.14 17.21 -3.04
N SER A 121 -2.69 17.02 -1.80
CA SER A 121 -3.58 16.71 -0.67
C SER A 121 -3.58 17.85 0.35
N PRO A 122 -4.70 18.16 1.00
CA PRO A 122 -4.72 19.18 2.07
C PRO A 122 -3.82 18.82 3.25
N HIS A 123 -3.66 17.53 3.52
CA HIS A 123 -2.93 17.03 4.68
C HIS A 123 -2.31 15.64 4.42
N SER A 124 -1.23 15.30 5.11
CA SER A 124 -0.61 13.96 5.02
C SER A 124 -1.53 12.84 5.53
N SER A 125 -2.44 13.14 6.47
CA SER A 125 -3.44 12.18 6.97
C SER A 125 -4.41 11.70 5.89
N CYS A 126 -4.58 12.44 4.79
CA CYS A 126 -5.38 12.00 3.65
C CYS A 126 -4.89 10.66 3.08
N LEU A 127 -3.59 10.35 3.23
CA LEU A 127 -3.03 9.04 2.86
C LEU A 127 -3.73 7.89 3.58
N THR A 128 -3.96 8.01 4.88
CA THR A 128 -4.66 6.98 5.66
C THR A 128 -6.08 6.80 5.16
N GLY A 129 -6.78 7.90 4.87
CA GLY A 129 -8.13 7.86 4.29
C GLY A 129 -8.14 7.14 2.93
N ILE A 130 -7.15 7.38 2.08
CA ILE A 130 -7.01 6.70 0.77
C ILE A 130 -6.80 5.19 0.97
N MET A 131 -5.86 4.81 1.83
CA MET A 131 -5.53 3.40 2.09
C MET A 131 -6.73 2.67 2.69
N GLN A 132 -7.44 3.29 3.64
CA GLN A 132 -8.65 2.74 4.23
C GLN A 132 -9.79 2.61 3.21
N ALA A 133 -10.02 3.62 2.37
CA ALA A 133 -11.03 3.57 1.32
C ALA A 133 -10.74 2.49 0.26
N ALA A 134 -9.45 2.21 0.02
CA ALA A 134 -9.00 1.10 -0.83
C ALA A 134 -8.95 -0.26 -0.10
N GLY A 135 -9.31 -0.31 1.19
CA GLY A 135 -9.30 -1.52 2.00
C GLY A 135 -7.90 -2.09 2.27
N ILE A 136 -6.85 -1.26 2.25
CA ILE A 136 -5.46 -1.69 2.45
C ILE A 136 -5.15 -1.71 3.96
N ASP A 137 -5.41 -2.86 4.57
CA ASP A 137 -5.25 -3.06 6.03
C ASP A 137 -3.78 -3.07 6.47
N ASP A 138 -2.86 -3.40 5.56
CA ASP A 138 -1.43 -3.56 5.85
C ASP A 138 -0.68 -2.21 5.89
N TRP A 139 -1.39 -1.09 5.65
CA TRP A 139 -0.80 0.24 5.72
C TRP A 139 -0.64 0.73 7.17
N PRO A 140 0.47 1.38 7.53
CA PRO A 140 0.67 1.88 8.89
C PRO A 140 -0.43 2.86 9.35
N PRO A 141 -0.74 2.89 10.66
CA PRO A 141 -1.77 3.78 11.20
C PRO A 141 -1.35 5.25 11.08
N GLU A 142 -2.33 6.15 11.08
CA GLU A 142 -2.14 7.60 10.90
C GLU A 142 -1.10 8.20 11.84
N GLN A 143 -1.05 7.76 13.11
CA GLN A 143 -0.12 8.29 14.11
C GLN A 143 1.35 8.00 13.77
N SER A 144 1.63 7.11 12.82
CA SER A 144 2.97 6.79 12.34
C SER A 144 3.41 7.60 11.12
N ILE A 145 2.53 8.45 10.59
CA ILE A 145 2.76 9.27 9.40
C ILE A 145 3.24 10.67 9.86
N PRO A 146 4.23 11.28 9.19
CA PRO A 146 4.62 12.66 9.47
C PRO A 146 3.44 13.62 9.27
N ASP A 147 3.34 14.60 10.16
CA ASP A 147 2.33 15.65 10.10
C ASP A 147 2.75 16.75 9.11
N ILE A 148 2.09 16.83 7.95
CA ILE A 148 2.47 17.73 6.86
C ILE A 148 1.20 18.35 6.27
N THR A 149 1.14 19.67 6.26
CA THR A 149 0.07 20.43 5.57
C THR A 149 0.41 20.64 4.10
N ASN A 150 -0.56 20.46 3.21
CA ASN A 150 -0.43 20.62 1.76
C ASN A 150 0.70 19.79 1.11
N PRO A 151 0.89 18.49 1.43
CA PRO A 151 1.92 17.68 0.80
C PRO A 151 1.54 17.31 -0.64
N ILE A 152 2.57 17.06 -1.44
CA ILE A 152 2.44 16.20 -2.62
C ILE A 152 2.65 14.76 -2.16
N ILE A 153 1.64 13.93 -2.35
CA ILE A 153 1.67 12.51 -2.01
C ILE A 153 1.81 11.71 -3.30
N THR A 154 2.93 11.01 -3.46
CA THR A 154 3.14 10.08 -4.57
C THR A 154 2.89 8.65 -4.11
N ILE A 155 1.92 7.95 -4.69
CA ILE A 155 1.65 6.53 -4.46
C ILE A 155 2.12 5.77 -5.69
N ASN A 156 3.09 4.87 -5.52
CA ASN A 156 3.56 3.97 -6.55
C ASN A 156 3.16 2.53 -6.20
N LEU A 157 2.37 1.91 -7.07
CA LEU A 157 1.99 0.51 -6.99
C LEU A 157 2.74 -0.26 -8.08
N ALA A 158 3.65 -1.12 -7.67
CA ALA A 158 4.42 -1.98 -8.57
C ALA A 158 3.97 -3.44 -8.46
N ILE A 159 4.00 -4.16 -9.59
CA ILE A 159 3.91 -5.61 -9.65
C ILE A 159 5.32 -6.15 -9.52
N ASN A 160 5.55 -7.00 -8.51
CA ASN A 160 6.78 -7.76 -8.37
C ASN A 160 6.49 -9.19 -8.84
N ASP A 161 7.18 -9.61 -9.90
CA ASP A 161 7.17 -10.97 -10.42
C ASP A 161 8.29 -11.82 -9.80
#